data_AF-A0A9P9DJ91-F1
#
_entry.id   AF-A0A9P9DJ91-F1
#
_cell.length_a   1.000
_cell.length_b   1.000
_cell.length_c   1.000
_cell.angle_alpha   90.00
_cell.angle_beta   90.00
_cell.angle_gamma   90.00
#
_symmetry.space_group_name_H-M   'P 1'
#
loop_
_entity.id
_entity.type
_entity.pdbx_description
1 polymer ?
#
loop_
_entity_poly.entity_id
_entity_poly.type
_entity_poly.pdbx_seq_one_letter_code
_entity_poly.pdbx_strand_id
1 'polypeptide(L)'
;FTADLNLPALSEEDRSLVREFYTAPNDDKMHSCIRFREHWFDMKRNSLKICSRCITGSRDKERAPNEPYFSAANNLDFGEVPGNLPDLTMIEEMLIARVHVHVKTLQVRGAQYKYHRHVD
;
A
#
# COMPACT_ATOMS: atom_id res chain seq x y z
N PHE A 1 -35.44 4.17 -30.45
CA PHE A 1 -34.96 4.53 -29.10
C PHE A 1 -34.86 6.04 -29.02
N THR A 2 -35.91 6.70 -28.54
CA THR A 2 -35.91 8.14 -28.25
C THR A 2 -35.58 8.29 -26.77
N ALA A 3 -34.29 8.36 -26.45
CA ALA A 3 -33.88 8.73 -25.09
C ALA A 3 -34.16 10.23 -24.95
N ASP A 4 -35.04 10.58 -24.00
CA ASP A 4 -35.38 11.97 -23.69
C ASP A 4 -34.18 12.64 -23.02
N LEU A 5 -33.55 13.58 -23.72
CA LEU A 5 -32.37 14.33 -23.26
C LEU A 5 -32.68 15.30 -22.11
N ASN A 6 -33.96 15.50 -21.77
CA ASN A 6 -34.37 16.35 -20.65
C ASN A 6 -34.39 15.60 -19.31
N LEU A 7 -34.24 14.27 -19.33
CA LEU A 7 -34.12 13.50 -18.11
C LEU A 7 -32.69 13.63 -17.55
N PRO A 8 -32.54 13.66 -16.22
CA PRO A 8 -31.23 13.65 -15.60
C PRO A 8 -30.44 12.41 -16.05
N ALA A 9 -29.16 12.59 -16.38
CA ALA A 9 -28.29 11.52 -16.86
C ALA A 9 -28.06 10.39 -15.83
N LEU A 10 -28.40 10.63 -14.57
CA LEU A 10 -28.32 9.68 -13.46
C LEU A 10 -29.65 9.68 -12.71
N SER A 11 -30.14 8.48 -12.41
CA SER A 11 -31.26 8.28 -11.48
C SER A 11 -30.89 8.73 -10.06
N GLU A 12 -31.86 8.84 -9.16
CA GLU A 12 -31.57 9.20 -7.78
C GLU A 12 -30.78 8.09 -7.07
N GLU A 13 -31.04 6.84 -7.42
CA GLU A 13 -30.29 5.67 -6.98
C GLU A 13 -28.83 5.75 -7.44
N ASP A 14 -28.57 6.07 -8.71
CA ASP A 14 -27.20 6.24 -9.22
C ASP A 14 -26.47 7.39 -8.52
N ARG A 15 -27.19 8.49 -8.22
CA ARG A 15 -26.64 9.62 -7.46
C ARG A 15 -26.28 9.25 -6.04
N SER A 16 -26.99 8.30 -5.43
CA SER A 16 -26.64 7.74 -4.12
C SER A 16 -25.35 6.93 -4.21
N LEU A 17 -25.23 6.04 -5.20
CA LEU A 17 -24.03 5.24 -5.43
C LEU A 17 -22.80 6.10 -5.72
N VAL A 18 -22.95 7.15 -6.52
CA VAL A 18 -21.88 8.11 -6.82
C VAL A 18 -21.43 8.83 -5.54
N ARG A 19 -22.37 9.26 -4.69
CA ARG A 19 -22.03 9.87 -3.40
C ARG A 19 -21.24 8.90 -2.53
N GLU A 20 -21.74 7.67 -2.36
CA GLU A 20 -21.09 6.63 -1.57
C GLU A 20 -19.66 6.37 -2.06
N PHE A 21 -19.48 6.25 -3.38
CA PHE A 21 -18.18 6.04 -4.01
C PHE A 21 -17.20 7.19 -3.74
N TYR A 22 -17.65 8.45 -3.77
CA TYR A 22 -16.78 9.58 -3.47
C TYR A 22 -16.54 9.79 -1.98
N THR A 23 -17.42 9.28 -1.10
CA THR A 23 -17.25 9.37 0.34
C THR A 23 -16.38 8.25 0.92
N ALA A 24 -16.48 7.03 0.41
CA ALA A 24 -15.75 5.87 0.93
C ALA A 24 -14.21 6.08 1.01
N PRO A 25 -13.54 6.71 0.01
CA PRO A 25 -12.10 6.97 0.06
C PRO A 25 -11.68 7.96 1.15
N ASN A 26 -12.58 8.83 1.62
CA ASN A 26 -12.26 9.79 2.69
C ASN A 26 -12.16 9.10 4.05
N ASP A 27 -12.85 7.98 4.23
CA ASP A 27 -12.82 7.19 5.46
C ASP A 27 -11.64 6.21 5.49
N ASP A 28 -11.05 5.92 4.33
CA ASP A 28 -9.88 5.05 4.19
C ASP A 28 -8.61 5.74 4.71
N LYS A 29 -8.29 5.48 5.98
CA LYS A 29 -7.08 5.99 6.63
C LYS A 29 -5.91 5.05 6.36
N MET A 30 -4.88 5.58 5.72
CA MET A 30 -3.61 4.87 5.58
C MET A 30 -2.97 4.67 6.97
N HIS A 31 -2.65 3.42 7.29
CA HIS A 31 -2.06 3.04 8.56
C HIS A 31 -0.57 2.76 8.41
N SER A 32 0.22 3.24 9.36
CA SER A 32 1.65 2.95 9.44
C SER A 32 1.96 1.89 10.49
N CYS A 33 2.94 1.05 10.17
CA CYS A 33 3.57 0.13 11.11
C CYS A 33 4.90 0.73 11.60
N ILE A 34 5.12 0.78 12.91
CA ILE A 34 6.34 1.35 13.49
C ILE A 34 7.62 0.56 13.16
N ARG A 35 7.49 -0.73 12.82
CA ARG A 35 8.64 -1.63 12.58
C ARG A 35 9.16 -1.58 11.15
N PHE A 36 8.30 -1.89 10.17
CA PHE A 36 8.71 -1.89 8.76
C PHE A 36 8.45 -0.56 8.05
N ARG A 37 7.87 0.44 8.75
CA ARG A 37 7.39 1.69 8.12
C ARG A 37 6.54 1.44 6.87
N GLU A 38 5.88 0.28 6.82
CA GLU A 38 4.87 -0.02 5.79
C GLU A 38 3.67 0.88 6.04
N HIS A 39 3.13 1.40 4.94
CA HIS A 39 1.93 2.23 4.91
C HIS A 39 0.90 1.50 4.06
N TRP A 40 -0.25 1.13 4.64
CA TRP A 40 -1.30 0.41 3.92
C TRP A 40 -2.68 0.69 4.50
N PHE A 41 -3.71 0.56 3.67
CA PHE A 41 -5.12 0.65 4.08
C PHE A 41 -5.55 -0.63 4.82
N ASP A 42 -6.53 -0.52 5.74
CA ASP A 42 -7.05 -1.64 6.54
C ASP A 42 -5.97 -2.53 7.18
N MET A 43 -4.84 -1.93 7.56
CA MET A 43 -3.73 -2.67 8.16
C MET A 43 -4.09 -3.12 9.57
N LYS A 44 -4.27 -4.43 9.75
CA LYS A 44 -4.44 -5.06 11.07
C LYS A 44 -3.15 -4.91 11.89
N ARG A 45 -3.24 -4.16 12.98
CA ARG A 45 -2.17 -3.89 13.94
C ARG A 45 -2.55 -4.36 15.34
N ASN A 46 -1.56 -4.74 16.15
CA ASN A 46 -1.75 -4.99 17.57
C ASN A 46 -1.84 -3.69 18.39
N SER A 47 -2.01 -3.80 19.70
CA SER A 47 -2.05 -2.67 20.64
C SER A 47 -0.80 -1.77 20.58
N LEU A 48 0.32 -2.30 20.11
CA LEU A 48 1.61 -1.62 19.98
C LEU A 48 1.86 -1.07 18.56
N LYS A 49 0.81 -1.01 17.72
CA LYS A 49 0.87 -0.49 16.34
C LYS A 49 1.82 -1.28 15.41
N ILE A 50 2.05 -2.56 15.71
CA ILE A 50 2.85 -3.48 14.89
C ILE A 50 1.91 -4.31 14.00
N CYS A 51 2.20 -4.40 12.70
CA CYS A 51 1.35 -5.14 11.74
C CYS A 51 1.52 -6.66 11.85
N SER A 52 0.51 -7.41 11.44
CA SER A 52 0.54 -8.88 11.47
C SER A 52 1.73 -9.47 10.72
N ARG A 53 2.15 -8.89 9.60
CA ARG A 53 3.36 -9.29 8.85
C ARG A 53 4.65 -9.13 9.65
N CYS A 54 4.77 -8.10 10.49
CA CYS A 54 5.92 -7.99 11.41
C CYS A 54 5.92 -9.10 12.46
N ILE A 55 4.74 -9.50 12.91
CA ILE A 55 4.57 -10.50 13.96
C ILE A 55 4.81 -11.91 13.40
N THR A 56 4.36 -12.20 12.18
CA THR A 56 4.52 -13.51 11.53
C THR A 56 5.81 -13.65 10.73
N GLY A 57 6.32 -12.54 10.20
CA GLY A 57 7.53 -12.46 9.39
C GLY A 57 8.83 -12.35 10.19
N SER A 58 8.76 -12.22 11.53
CA SER A 58 9.88 -12.52 12.39
C SER A 58 10.13 -14.03 12.33
N ARG A 59 10.91 -14.46 11.32
CA ARG A 59 11.40 -15.85 11.18
C ARG A 59 12.24 -16.30 12.37
N ASP A 60 12.64 -15.36 13.22
CA ASP A 60 13.26 -15.58 14.51
C ASP A 60 12.18 -16.02 15.51
N LYS A 61 11.97 -17.34 15.67
CA LYS A 61 11.04 -17.92 16.66
C LYS A 61 11.35 -17.48 18.11
N GLU A 62 12.57 -17.04 18.36
CA GLU A 62 13.05 -16.59 19.67
C GLU A 62 12.87 -15.08 19.91
N ARG A 63 12.53 -14.32 18.86
CA ARG A 63 12.49 -12.87 18.95
C ARG A 63 11.18 -12.39 19.55
N ALA A 64 11.26 -11.56 20.59
CA ALA A 64 10.07 -11.04 21.23
C ALA A 64 9.27 -10.15 20.25
N PRO A 65 7.91 -10.18 20.31
CA PRO A 65 7.05 -9.34 19.48
C PRO A 65 7.31 -7.84 19.57
N ASN A 66 8.12 -7.37 20.52
CA ASN A 66 8.44 -5.96 20.76
C ASN A 66 9.93 -5.61 20.60
N GLU A 67 10.81 -6.58 20.31
CA GLU A 67 12.24 -6.34 20.18
C GLU A 67 12.59 -5.60 18.86
N PRO A 68 13.24 -4.42 18.90
CA PRO A 68 13.61 -3.69 17.69
C PRO A 68 14.55 -4.51 16.79
N TYR A 69 14.61 -4.21 15.49
CA TYR A 69 15.55 -4.87 14.57
C TYR A 69 17.01 -4.60 14.94
N PHE A 70 17.28 -3.34 15.30
CA PHE A 70 18.57 -2.79 15.69
C PHE A 70 18.38 -2.19 17.09
N SER A 71 19.06 -2.74 18.10
CA SER A 71 18.94 -2.31 19.50
C SER A 71 20.18 -2.67 20.30
N ALA A 72 20.33 -2.04 21.47
CA ALA A 72 21.42 -2.40 22.37
C ALA A 72 21.29 -3.86 22.86
N ALA A 73 20.05 -4.33 23.04
CA ALA A 73 19.76 -5.67 23.54
C ALA A 73 20.27 -6.80 22.64
N ASN A 74 20.34 -6.57 21.32
CA ASN A 74 20.82 -7.55 20.35
C ASN A 74 22.20 -7.21 19.76
N ASN A 75 22.97 -6.34 20.42
CA ASN A 75 24.29 -5.87 19.97
C ASN A 75 24.29 -5.29 18.55
N LEU A 76 23.15 -4.76 18.10
CA LEU A 76 23.00 -4.10 16.80
C LEU A 76 22.61 -2.63 16.97
N ASP A 77 23.04 -2.03 18.09
CA ASP A 77 22.98 -0.58 18.28
C ASP A 77 24.26 0.04 17.74
N PHE A 78 24.12 0.79 16.65
CA PHE A 78 25.25 1.49 16.03
C PHE A 78 25.52 2.84 16.70
N GLY A 79 24.72 3.22 17.71
CA GLY A 79 24.79 4.53 18.34
C GLY A 79 24.25 5.64 17.44
N GLU A 80 24.50 6.89 17.82
CA GLU A 80 24.14 8.05 17.01
C GLU A 80 25.02 8.15 15.77
N VAL A 81 24.43 8.53 14.64
CA VAL A 81 25.16 8.80 13.40
C VAL A 81 26.07 10.00 13.62
N PRO A 82 27.40 9.88 13.46
CA PRO A 82 28.31 11.00 13.62
C PRO A 82 27.97 12.16 12.68
N GLY A 83 27.87 13.39 13.22
CA GLY A 83 27.48 14.58 12.45
C GLY A 83 28.48 15.03 11.37
N ASN A 84 29.64 14.35 11.26
CA ASN A 84 30.64 14.59 10.22
C ASN A 84 30.46 13.68 8.99
N LEU A 85 29.45 12.80 8.99
CA LEU A 85 29.13 11.99 7.83
C LEU A 85 28.32 12.83 6.82
N PRO A 86 28.66 12.77 5.51
CA PRO A 86 27.83 13.38 4.49
C PRO A 86 26.48 12.66 4.41
N ASP A 87 25.45 13.38 3.96
CA ASP A 87 24.18 12.76 3.59
C ASP A 87 24.39 11.76 2.45
N LEU A 88 23.69 10.63 2.52
CA LEU A 88 23.73 9.63 1.47
C LEU A 88 23.09 10.18 0.19
N THR A 89 23.74 9.95 -0.94
CA THR A 89 23.10 10.16 -2.24
C THR A 89 21.96 9.16 -2.44
N MET A 90 21.00 9.50 -3.30
CA MET A 90 19.90 8.59 -3.67
C MET A 90 20.41 7.20 -4.09
N ILE A 91 21.54 7.13 -4.79
CA ILE A 91 22.13 5.86 -5.23
C ILE A 91 22.68 5.07 -4.04
N GLU A 92 23.39 5.72 -3.12
CA GLU A 92 23.95 5.05 -1.94
C GLU A 92 22.85 4.53 -1.02
N GLU A 93 21.80 5.32 -0.78
CA GLU A 93 20.61 4.86 -0.05
C GLU A 93 19.98 3.65 -0.71
N MET A 94 19.84 3.66 -2.03
CA MET A 94 19.32 2.53 -2.78
C MET A 94 20.22 1.30 -2.64
N LEU A 95 21.55 1.43 -2.70
CA LEU A 95 22.49 0.31 -2.63
C LEU A 95 22.53 -0.39 -1.26
N ILE A 96 22.28 0.34 -0.17
CA ILE A 96 22.30 -0.22 1.19
C ILE A 96 20.90 -0.59 1.71
N ALA A 97 19.83 -0.28 0.96
CA ALA A 97 18.47 -0.61 1.34
C ALA A 97 18.27 -2.13 1.44
N ARG A 98 17.66 -2.60 2.53
CA ARG A 98 17.32 -4.03 2.70
C ARG A 98 16.24 -4.52 1.72
N VAL A 99 15.45 -3.59 1.19
CA VAL A 99 14.32 -3.86 0.29
C VAL A 99 14.38 -2.86 -0.85
N HIS A 100 14.37 -3.36 -2.09
CA HIS A 100 14.30 -2.53 -3.29
C HIS A 100 12.90 -2.65 -3.90
N VAL A 101 12.24 -1.52 -4.13
CA VAL A 101 10.95 -1.49 -4.82
C VAL A 101 11.21 -1.42 -6.33
N HIS A 102 10.65 -2.36 -7.07
CA HIS A 102 10.68 -2.35 -8.53
C HIS A 102 9.26 -2.22 -9.08
N VAL A 103 8.95 -1.12 -9.76
CA VAL A 103 7.65 -0.89 -10.40
C VAL A 103 7.74 -1.34 -11.86
N LYS A 104 6.84 -2.25 -12.26
CA LYS A 104 6.71 -2.67 -13.66
C LYS A 104 5.37 -2.21 -14.21
N THR A 105 5.40 -1.31 -15.18
CA THR A 105 4.21 -0.89 -15.93
C THR A 105 4.04 -1.79 -17.17
N LEU A 106 2.88 -2.41 -17.32
CA LEU A 106 2.53 -3.24 -18.47
C LEU A 106 1.32 -2.63 -19.18
N GLN A 107 1.44 -2.40 -20.49
CA GLN A 107 0.31 -2.03 -21.33
C GLN A 107 -0.31 -3.30 -21.93
N VAL A 108 -1.51 -3.66 -21.46
CA VAL A 108 -2.27 -4.77 -22.04
C VAL A 108 -3.14 -4.23 -23.17
N ARG A 109 -2.91 -4.69 -24.40
CA ARG A 109 -3.82 -4.42 -25.52
C ARG A 109 -5.01 -5.38 -25.40
N GLY A 110 -6.22 -4.84 -25.21
CA GLY A 110 -7.44 -5.64 -25.24
C GLY A 110 -7.68 -6.20 -26.64
N ALA A 111 -7.77 -7.52 -26.77
CA ALA A 111 -8.29 -8.14 -27.99
C ALA A 111 -9.82 -7.98 -27.98
N GLN A 112 -10.34 -7.07 -28.78
CA GLN A 112 -11.78 -6.99 -29.04
C GLN A 112 -12.15 -8.18 -29.94
N TYR A 113 -12.60 -9.30 -29.34
CA TYR A 113 -13.22 -10.38 -30.10
C TYR A 113 -14.49 -9.82 -30.76
N LYS A 114 -14.44 -9.59 -32.08
CA LYS A 114 -15.63 -9.25 -32.86
C LYS A 114 -16.58 -10.46 -32.81
N TYR A 115 -17.70 -10.29 -32.12
CA TYR A 115 -18.82 -11.21 -32.20
C TYR A 115 -19.30 -11.25 -33.66
N HIS A 116 -19.11 -12.38 -34.35
CA HIS A 116 -19.66 -12.56 -35.70
C HIS A 116 -21.08 -13.11 -35.54
N ARG A 117 -22.05 -12.27 -35.93
CA ARG A 117 -23.50 -12.44 -35.92
C ARG A 117 -24.00 -13.90 -36.08
N HIS A 118 -25.10 -14.24 -35.41
CA HIS A 118 -26.02 -15.29 -35.87
C HIS A 118 -26.67 -14.86 -37.19
N VAL A 119 -26.75 -15.77 -38.16
CA VAL A 119 -27.59 -15.64 -39.36
C VAL A 119 -28.65 -16.74 -39.24
N ASP A 120 -29.92 -16.32 -39.35
CA ASP A 120 -31.12 -17.15 -39.28
C ASP A 120 -31.18 -18.27 -40.34
#